data_AF-A0A7W5YH92-F1
#
_entry.id   AF-A0A7W5YH92-F1
#
_cell.length_a   1.000
_cell.length_b   1.000
_cell.length_c   1.000
_cell.angle_alpha   90.00
_cell.angle_beta   90.00
_cell.angle_gamma   90.00
#
_symmetry.space_group_name_H-M   'P 1'
#
loop_
_entity.id
_entity.type
_entity.pdbx_description
1 polymer ?
#
loop_
_entity_poly.entity_id
_entity_poly.type
_entity_poly.pdbx_seq_one_letter_code
_entity_poly.pdbx_strand_id
1 'polypeptide(L)'
;MSDIPSCRGNSATATRRPPSPFCWPVAAKEGLDRLTILCNEDNDASRRVIERNGGELFTRGPHSSDRADQIKLYFWLKPGTAS
;
A
#
# COMPACT_ATOMS: atom_id res chain seq x y z
N MET A 1 5.99 15.65 11.94
CA MET A 1 5.37 15.21 10.67
C MET A 1 6.39 14.38 9.93
N SER A 2 6.13 13.10 9.68
CA SER A 2 6.98 12.29 8.80
C SER A 2 6.24 12.18 7.47
N ASP A 3 6.79 12.79 6.42
CA ASP A 3 6.27 12.70 5.06
C ASP A 3 6.35 11.24 4.61
N ILE A 4 5.19 10.57 4.55
CA ILE A 4 5.09 9.24 3.96
C ILE A 4 5.12 9.43 2.44
N PRO A 5 6.14 8.90 1.72
CA PRO A 5 6.21 9.03 0.27
C PRO A 5 4.98 8.36 -0.37
N SER A 6 4.09 9.18 -0.94
CA SER A 6 2.88 8.69 -1.62
C SER A 6 3.24 8.28 -3.05
N CYS A 7 3.40 6.98 -3.29
CA CYS A 7 3.51 6.39 -4.63
C CYS A 7 2.14 6.42 -5.37
N ARG A 8 1.62 7.61 -5.70
CA ARG A 8 0.46 7.77 -6.59
C ARG A 8 0.90 7.48 -8.02
N GLY A 9 0.43 6.40 -8.65
CA GLY A 9 0.69 6.21 -10.09
C GLY A 9 0.48 4.85 -10.76
N ASN A 10 0.25 3.74 -10.05
CA ASN A 10 0.07 2.44 -10.71
C ASN A 10 -1.37 1.91 -10.55
N SER A 11 -2.27 2.37 -11.42
CA SER A 11 -3.50 1.65 -11.72
C SER A 11 -3.13 0.29 -12.31
N ALA A 12 -2.97 -0.73 -11.46
CA ALA A 12 -2.65 -2.08 -11.89
C ALA A 12 -3.89 -2.72 -12.54
N THR A 13 -4.10 -2.45 -13.82
CA THR A 13 -5.00 -3.21 -14.68
C THR A 13 -4.57 -4.66 -14.66
N ALA A 14 -5.47 -5.56 -14.27
CA ALA A 14 -5.28 -7.01 -14.22
C ALA A 14 -4.73 -7.53 -15.56
N THR A 15 -3.42 -7.67 -15.65
CA THR A 15 -2.73 -8.29 -16.77
C THR A 15 -1.68 -9.24 -16.22
N ARG A 16 -1.49 -10.35 -16.92
CA ARG A 16 -0.67 -11.54 -16.67
C ARG A 16 0.84 -11.29 -16.45
N ARG A 17 1.23 -10.20 -15.82
CA ARG A 17 2.62 -9.85 -15.46
C ARG A 17 2.86 -10.23 -14.00
N PRO A 18 4.05 -10.74 -13.62
CA PRO A 18 4.40 -10.85 -12.20
C PRO A 18 4.13 -9.49 -11.55
N PRO A 19 3.53 -9.46 -10.33
CA PRO A 19 3.17 -8.21 -9.70
C PRO A 19 4.43 -7.36 -9.60
N SER A 20 4.47 -6.26 -10.37
CA SER A 20 5.49 -5.24 -10.18
C SER A 20 5.46 -4.91 -8.70
N PRO A 21 6.59 -5.01 -7.98
CA PRO A 21 6.57 -4.73 -6.57
C PRO A 21 5.99 -3.33 -6.44
N PHE A 22 5.01 -3.17 -5.55
CA PHE A 22 4.85 -1.93 -4.79
C PHE A 22 6.20 -1.25 -4.64
N CYS A 23 6.30 0.08 -4.66
CA CYS A 23 7.51 0.94 -4.75
C CYS A 23 8.73 0.63 -3.83
N TRP A 24 9.05 -0.63 -3.64
CA TRP A 24 10.06 -1.29 -2.86
C TRP A 24 11.43 -1.09 -3.45
N PRO A 25 11.64 -1.11 -4.79
CA PRO A 25 12.91 -0.69 -5.35
C PRO A 25 13.28 0.75 -4.99
N VAL A 26 12.29 1.62 -4.75
CA VAL A 26 12.52 2.99 -4.27
C VAL A 26 12.73 2.97 -2.76
N ALA A 27 11.86 2.31 -2.00
CA ALA A 27 11.98 2.21 -0.54
C ALA A 27 13.32 1.61 -0.10
N ALA A 28 13.78 0.55 -0.76
CA ALA A 28 15.07 -0.08 -0.50
C ALA A 28 16.25 0.84 -0.84
N LYS A 29 16.15 1.66 -1.89
CA LYS A 29 17.17 2.69 -2.20
C LYS A 29 17.23 3.77 -1.12
N GLU A 30 16.09 4.13 -0.55
CA GLU A 30 15.97 5.09 0.54
C GLU A 30 16.26 4.46 1.92
N GLY A 31 16.65 3.18 1.99
CA GLY A 31 16.95 2.49 3.25
C GLY A 31 15.72 2.29 4.15
N LEU A 32 14.52 2.21 3.57
CA LEU A 32 13.28 1.99 4.30
C LEU A 32 13.03 0.49 4.51
N ASP A 33 12.88 0.10 5.77
CA ASP A 33 12.67 -1.29 6.17
C ASP A 33 11.19 -1.71 6.13
N ARG A 34 10.29 -0.75 5.95
CA ARG A 34 8.84 -0.96 5.98
C ARG A 34 8.11 0.14 5.23
N LEU A 35 7.02 -0.22 4.54
CA LEU A 35 6.10 0.73 3.94
C LEU A 35 4.72 0.64 4.60
N THR A 36 4.09 1.80 4.82
CA THR A 36 2.65 1.89 5.12
C THR A 36 1.89 2.17 3.83
N ILE A 37 0.92 1.32 3.52
CA ILE A 37 0.01 1.53 2.38
C ILE A 37 -1.39 1.71 2.94
N LEU A 38 -2.13 2.67 2.38
CA LEU A 38 -3.49 2.94 2.78
C LEU A 38 -4.44 2.90 1.58
N CYS A 39 -5.61 2.30 1.77
CA CYS A 39 -6.69 2.30 0.80
C CYS A 39 -8.03 2.57 1.50
N ASN A 40 -9.05 2.99 0.76
CA ASN A 40 -10.39 3.10 1.34
C ASN A 40 -10.92 1.71 1.74
N GLU A 41 -11.80 1.69 2.75
CA GLU A 41 -12.49 0.46 3.18
C GLU A 41 -13.36 -0.14 2.07
N ASP A 42 -13.96 0.69 1.22
CA ASP A 42 -14.80 0.28 0.08
C ASP A 42 -14.02 -0.13 -1.18
N ASN A 43 -12.69 0.02 -1.17
CA ASN A 43 -11.85 -0.33 -2.31
C ASN A 43 -11.34 -1.77 -2.23
N ASP A 44 -12.26 -2.71 -2.46
CA ASP A 44 -11.99 -4.15 -2.45
C ASP A 44 -10.87 -4.56 -3.42
N ALA A 45 -10.77 -3.89 -4.58
CA ALA A 45 -9.75 -4.20 -5.58
C ALA A 45 -8.35 -3.89 -5.06
N SER A 46 -8.14 -2.70 -4.49
CA SER A 46 -6.85 -2.31 -3.91
C SER A 46 -6.51 -3.17 -2.70
N ARG A 47 -7.48 -3.44 -1.82
CA ARG A 47 -7.29 -4.33 -0.67
C ARG A 47 -6.75 -5.69 -1.10
N ARG A 48 -7.39 -6.35 -2.09
CA ARG A 48 -6.94 -7.65 -2.60
C ARG A 48 -5.53 -7.60 -3.19
N VAL A 49 -5.19 -6.52 -3.90
CA VAL A 49 -3.84 -6.34 -4.45
C VAL A 49 -2.82 -6.19 -3.32
N ILE A 50 -3.10 -5.41 -2.28
CA ILE A 50 -2.20 -5.21 -1.15
C ILE A 50 -1.99 -6.52 -0.39
N GLU A 51 -3.07 -7.22 -0.02
CA GLU A 51 -3.03 -8.52 0.65
C GLU A 51 -2.24 -9.55 -0.17
N ARG A 52 -2.46 -9.63 -1.49
CA ARG A 52 -1.73 -10.55 -2.39
C ARG A 52 -0.23 -10.27 -2.44
N ASN A 53 0.19 -9.02 -2.22
CA ASN A 53 1.59 -8.63 -2.20
C ASN A 53 2.22 -8.73 -0.80
N GLY A 54 1.56 -9.38 0.17
CA GLY A 54 2.06 -9.57 1.53
C GLY A 54 1.79 -8.39 2.46
N GLY A 55 0.83 -7.53 2.10
CA GLY A 55 0.37 -6.45 2.96
C GLY A 55 -0.45 -6.98 4.14
N GLU A 56 -0.07 -6.58 5.35
CA GLU A 56 -0.71 -6.98 6.61
C GLU A 56 -1.53 -5.81 7.18
N LEU A 57 -2.86 -5.96 7.24
CA LEU A 57 -3.75 -4.94 7.83
C LEU A 57 -3.44 -4.79 9.31
N PHE A 58 -3.17 -3.57 9.77
CA PHE A 58 -2.86 -3.30 11.18
C PHE A 58 -3.77 -2.27 11.84
N THR A 59 -4.38 -1.36 11.06
CA THR A 59 -5.37 -0.44 11.61
C THR A 59 -6.39 0.00 10.56
N ARG A 60 -7.51 0.52 11.07
CA ARG A 60 -8.54 1.18 10.28
C ARG A 60 -8.95 2.47 10.98
N GLY A 61 -9.19 3.52 10.22
CA GLY A 61 -9.61 4.80 10.80
C GLY A 61 -9.70 5.93 9.77
N PRO A 62 -10.19 7.10 10.20
CA PRO A 62 -10.17 8.28 9.35
C PRO A 62 -8.73 8.67 9.03
N HIS A 63 -8.53 9.32 7.89
CA HIS A 63 -7.26 9.95 7.53
C HIS A 63 -7.48 11.44 7.34
N SER A 64 -6.57 12.27 7.85
CA SER A 64 -6.74 13.73 7.87
C SER A 64 -6.83 14.37 6.49
N SER A 65 -6.41 13.67 5.43
CA SER A 65 -6.51 14.13 4.04
C SER A 65 -7.84 13.78 3.36
N ASP A 66 -8.68 12.96 3.99
CA ASP A 66 -9.97 12.52 3.43
C ASP A 66 -11.14 13.24 4.10
N ARG A 67 -12.34 12.98 3.57
CA ARG A 67 -13.59 13.36 4.22
C ARG A 67 -13.74 12.59 5.54
N ALA A 68 -14.39 13.22 6.51
CA ALA A 68 -14.53 12.68 7.87
C ALA A 68 -15.26 11.32 7.93
N ASP A 69 -16.11 11.02 6.94
CA ASP A 69 -16.85 9.77 6.79
C ASP A 69 -16.06 8.67 6.06
N GLN A 70 -14.92 9.01 5.43
CA GLN A 70 -14.11 8.04 4.71
C GLN A 70 -13.17 7.30 5.67
N ILE A 71 -13.40 5.99 5.79
CA ILE A 71 -12.49 5.10 6.51
C ILE A 71 -11.38 4.61 5.57
N LYS A 72 -10.15 4.72 6.06
CA LYS A 72 -8.95 4.12 5.46
C LYS A 72 -8.57 2.85 6.20
N LEU A 73 -8.18 1.84 5.44
CA LEU A 73 -7.49 0.64 5.88
C LEU A 73 -5.98 0.87 5.73
N TYR A 74 -5.21 0.51 6.74
CA TYR A 74 -3.77 0.72 6.79
C TYR A 74 -3.04 -0.62 6.86
N PHE A 75 -2.12 -0.83 5.93
CA PHE A 75 -1.38 -2.06 5.77
C PHE A 75 0.11 -1.82 5.96
N TRP A 76 0.77 -2.78 6.60
CA TRP A 76 2.22 -2.91 6.58
C TRP A 76 2.64 -3.75 5.39
N LEU A 77 3.50 -3.20 4.54
CA LEU A 77 4.24 -3.97 3.58
C LEU A 77 5.65 -4.18 4.11
N LYS A 78 6.02 -5.45 4.25
CA LYS A 78 7.40 -5.87 4.53
C LYS A 78 8.14 -6.02 3.19
N PRO A 79 9.48 -5.89 3.19
CA PRO A 79 10.31 -6.29 2.06
C PRO A 79 9.84 -7.65 1.55
N GLY A 80 9.29 -7.69 0.34
CA GLY A 80 8.89 -8.95 -0.26
C GLY A 80 10.13 -9.79 -0.49
N THR A 81 10.25 -10.91 0.23
CA THR A 81 11.05 -12.06 -0.18
C THR A 81 10.41 -12.57 -1.46
N ALA A 82 10.79 -12.01 -2.61
CA ALA A 82 10.46 -12.61 -3.89
C ALA A 82 11.21 -13.95 -3.94
N SER A 83 10.50 -15.06 -3.68
CA SER A 83 10.91 -16.41 -4.07
C SER A 83 10.20 -16.79 -5.35
#